data_AF-A0AA41QBD7-F1
#
_entry.id   AF-A0AA41QBD7-F1
#
_cell.length_a   1.000
_cell.length_b   1.000
_cell.length_c   1.000
_cell.angle_alpha   90.00
_cell.angle_beta   90.00
_cell.angle_gamma   90.00
#
_symmetry.space_group_name_H-M   'P 1'
#
loop_
_entity.id
_entity.type
_entity.pdbx_description
1 polymer ?
#
loop_
_entity_poly.entity_id
_entity_poly.type
_entity_poly.pdbx_seq_one_letter_code
_entity_poly.pdbx_strand_id
1 'polypeptide(L)'
;MASRTIEDVDIDVDAEVLASLGWTSASVRARLVTTTFARSDHAQEVVLSGELHFSPPGAFERFDDGVRAPALVLALNRRDSTLPPMLSRISFARSRTAAKRAVRVSTSEAWTCRSPVTPDLLTVRLLAYDLEDLDGEVVAPLRRARRVPVRVVDDTDLLSVSARVATASAFVFPTEDVERLRVHLDGWYRFGTFEELKTDHLVGQLREGSSPGRDAADVAFEVALPGFEVEVLDATGFILVSRSIELHGRVPVGRDTTLPTRLPRWVVQDEWDVTELAGSPARVTVRVVDADDL
;
A
#
# COMPACT_ATOMS: atom_id res chain seq x y z
N MET A 1 38.50 -0.04 10.84
CA MET A 1 37.98 -1.38 10.47
C MET A 1 36.49 -1.36 10.70
N ALA A 2 35.69 -1.91 9.79
CA ALA A 2 34.25 -2.04 10.00
C ALA A 2 33.96 -3.35 10.76
N SER A 3 33.01 -3.33 11.69
CA SER A 3 32.48 -4.55 12.33
C SER A 3 31.10 -4.86 11.78
N ARG A 4 30.74 -6.15 11.69
CA ARG A 4 29.45 -6.61 11.17
C ARG A 4 28.82 -7.58 12.15
N THR A 5 27.57 -7.34 12.52
CA THR A 5 26.73 -8.26 13.30
C THR A 5 25.52 -8.68 12.46
N ILE A 6 25.05 -9.90 12.70
CA ILE A 6 23.85 -10.47 12.06
C ILE A 6 23.05 -11.14 13.16
N GLU A 7 21.81 -10.71 13.33
CA GLU A 7 20.93 -11.18 14.39
C GLU A 7 19.58 -11.57 13.78
N ASP A 8 18.99 -12.67 14.25
CA ASP A 8 17.65 -13.07 13.82
C ASP A 8 16.61 -12.10 14.42
N VAL A 9 15.56 -11.83 13.65
CA VAL A 9 14.44 -10.96 14.07
C VAL A 9 13.14 -11.74 13.94
N ASP A 10 12.28 -11.62 14.96
CA ASP A 10 10.94 -12.17 14.91
C ASP A 10 10.14 -11.51 13.78
N ILE A 11 9.51 -12.35 12.95
CA ILE A 11 8.61 -11.90 11.89
C ILE A 11 7.17 -12.31 12.22
N ASP A 12 6.29 -11.33 12.19
CA ASP A 12 4.85 -11.53 12.27
C ASP A 12 4.27 -11.72 10.86
N VAL A 13 3.71 -12.89 10.57
CA VAL A 13 3.10 -13.17 9.27
C VAL A 13 1.59 -13.11 9.43
N ASP A 14 0.96 -12.18 8.72
CA ASP A 14 -0.51 -12.04 8.72
C ASP A 14 -1.15 -13.14 7.86
N ALA A 15 -1.17 -14.35 8.41
CA ALA A 15 -1.55 -15.56 7.69
C ALA A 15 -2.99 -15.51 7.18
N GLU A 16 -3.91 -14.83 7.89
CA GLU A 16 -5.31 -14.69 7.49
C GLU A 16 -5.43 -13.83 6.23
N VAL A 17 -4.72 -12.70 6.20
CA VAL A 17 -4.73 -11.77 5.07
C VAL A 17 -4.05 -12.41 3.86
N LEU A 18 -2.89 -13.04 4.06
CA LEU A 18 -2.22 -13.78 3.00
C LEU A 18 -3.15 -14.85 2.41
N ALA A 19 -3.80 -15.66 3.26
CA ALA A 19 -4.70 -16.72 2.82
C ALA A 19 -5.89 -16.18 2.01
N SER A 20 -6.48 -15.05 2.43
CA SER A 20 -7.59 -14.42 1.71
C SER A 20 -7.21 -13.98 0.28
N LEU A 21 -5.92 -13.73 0.04
CA LEU A 21 -5.35 -13.35 -1.25
C LEU A 21 -4.75 -14.54 -2.01
N GLY A 22 -4.89 -15.76 -1.49
CA GLY A 22 -4.36 -16.97 -2.11
C GLY A 22 -2.92 -17.32 -1.74
N TRP A 23 -2.31 -16.63 -0.78
CA TRP A 23 -0.96 -16.92 -0.30
C TRP A 23 -0.98 -17.83 0.93
N THR A 24 -0.08 -18.81 0.96
CA THR A 24 0.21 -19.57 2.18
C THR A 24 1.72 -19.59 2.42
N SER A 25 2.15 -19.26 3.65
CA SER A 25 3.56 -19.27 4.01
C SER A 25 4.02 -20.67 4.41
N ALA A 26 5.10 -21.17 3.82
CA ALA A 26 5.72 -22.42 4.25
C ALA A 26 6.83 -22.16 5.27
N SER A 27 7.67 -21.16 5.03
CA SER A 27 8.70 -20.70 5.98
C SER A 27 9.15 -19.29 5.61
N VAL A 28 9.21 -18.37 6.57
CA VAL A 28 9.75 -17.02 6.38
C VAL A 28 10.63 -16.68 7.57
N ARG A 29 11.77 -16.05 7.32
CA ARG A 29 12.73 -15.59 8.34
C ARG A 29 13.17 -14.18 8.03
N ALA A 30 13.46 -13.41 9.07
CA ALA A 30 14.04 -12.08 8.97
C ALA A 30 15.35 -12.02 9.77
N ARG A 31 16.30 -11.23 9.28
CA ARG A 31 17.56 -10.91 9.96
C ARG A 31 17.82 -9.43 9.91
N LEU A 32 18.37 -8.90 10.99
CA LEU A 32 18.94 -7.57 11.04
C LEU A 32 20.46 -7.69 10.90
N VAL A 33 20.99 -7.08 9.87
CA VAL A 33 22.42 -6.94 9.64
C VAL A 33 22.82 -5.53 10.06
N THR A 34 23.80 -5.40 10.95
CA THR A 34 24.37 -4.09 11.33
C THR A 34 25.83 -4.05 10.96
N THR A 35 26.23 -3.10 10.11
CA THR A 35 27.61 -2.80 9.77
C THR A 35 28.00 -1.48 10.41
N THR A 36 29.01 -1.49 11.27
CA THR A 36 29.51 -0.29 11.97
C THR A 36 30.80 0.18 11.32
N PHE A 37 30.86 1.46 10.95
CA PHE A 37 32.03 2.09 10.35
C PHE A 37 32.81 2.91 11.38
N ALA A 38 33.99 3.42 10.99
CA ALA A 38 34.74 4.33 11.84
C ALA A 38 33.95 5.63 12.03
N ARG A 39 33.90 6.17 13.26
CA ARG A 39 33.12 7.35 13.72
C ARG A 39 31.68 7.10 14.19
N SER A 40 31.31 5.85 14.50
CA SER A 40 29.99 5.49 15.06
C SER A 40 28.81 5.70 14.10
N ASP A 41 29.08 5.70 12.80
CA ASP A 41 28.05 5.59 11.77
C ASP A 41 27.76 4.10 11.51
N HIS A 42 26.49 3.77 11.31
CA HIS A 42 26.02 2.41 11.10
C HIS A 42 25.20 2.33 9.82
N ALA A 43 25.38 1.26 9.05
CA ALA A 43 24.41 0.82 8.06
C ALA A 43 23.66 -0.38 8.62
N GLN A 44 22.33 -0.34 8.60
CA GLN A 44 21.48 -1.44 8.99
C GLN A 44 20.65 -1.91 7.80
N GLU A 45 20.39 -3.21 7.77
CA GLU A 45 19.65 -3.86 6.71
C GLU A 45 18.75 -4.93 7.31
N VAL A 46 17.46 -4.90 6.97
CA VAL A 46 16.54 -6.00 7.26
C VAL A 46 16.46 -6.88 6.03
N VAL A 47 16.91 -8.11 6.19
CA VAL A 47 16.85 -9.13 5.15
C VAL A 47 15.73 -10.09 5.49
N LEU A 48 14.73 -10.17 4.62
CA LEU A 48 13.67 -11.17 4.69
C LEU A 48 13.92 -12.24 3.63
N SER A 49 13.84 -13.50 4.02
CA SER A 49 13.87 -14.62 3.07
C SER A 49 12.88 -15.71 3.46
N GLY A 50 12.25 -16.32 2.46
CA GLY A 50 11.28 -17.37 2.71
C GLY A 50 10.77 -18.06 1.47
N GLU A 51 9.83 -18.96 1.70
CA GLU A 51 9.10 -19.71 0.70
C GLU A 51 7.60 -19.60 0.97
N LEU A 52 6.85 -19.19 -0.05
CA LEU A 52 5.39 -19.10 -0.05
C LEU A 52 4.79 -19.89 -1.21
N HIS A 53 3.54 -20.29 -1.06
CA HIS A 53 2.75 -20.92 -2.12
C HIS A 53 1.59 -20.01 -2.50
N PHE A 54 1.36 -19.88 -3.81
CA PHE A 54 0.25 -19.10 -4.34
C PHE A 54 -0.78 -20.03 -4.97
N SER A 55 -2.01 -19.94 -4.48
CA SER A 55 -3.19 -20.55 -5.04
C SER A 55 -4.12 -19.41 -5.47
N PRO A 56 -4.17 -19.06 -6.77
CA PRO A 56 -4.97 -17.93 -7.23
C PRO A 56 -6.41 -18.05 -6.74
N PRO A 57 -6.99 -16.99 -6.17
CA PRO A 57 -8.39 -16.99 -5.81
C PRO A 57 -9.26 -17.02 -7.08
N GLY A 58 -10.57 -17.22 -6.91
CA GLY A 58 -11.51 -17.21 -8.03
C GLY A 58 -11.46 -15.90 -8.82
N ALA A 59 -11.90 -15.90 -10.08
CA ALA A 59 -11.86 -14.70 -10.93
C ALA A 59 -12.63 -13.51 -10.33
N PHE A 60 -13.72 -13.77 -9.60
CA PHE A 60 -14.51 -12.74 -8.91
C PHE A 60 -13.91 -12.30 -7.56
N GLU A 61 -12.79 -12.88 -7.16
CA GLU A 61 -12.07 -12.55 -5.91
C GLU A 61 -10.76 -11.82 -6.23
N ARG A 62 -10.62 -11.29 -7.45
CA ARG A 62 -9.50 -10.50 -7.93
C ARG A 62 -10.02 -9.12 -8.29
N PHE A 63 -9.32 -8.09 -7.81
CA PHE A 63 -9.71 -6.70 -8.02
C PHE A 63 -8.75 -5.96 -8.95
N ASP A 64 -7.92 -6.71 -9.68
CA ASP A 64 -6.90 -6.25 -10.62
C ASP A 64 -7.00 -7.06 -11.92
N ASP A 65 -6.09 -6.82 -12.87
CA ASP A 65 -6.05 -7.52 -14.17
C ASP A 65 -5.71 -9.02 -14.09
N GLY A 66 -5.46 -9.57 -12.90
CA GLY A 66 -5.11 -10.98 -12.70
C GLY A 66 -3.67 -11.35 -13.08
N VAL A 67 -2.89 -10.45 -13.69
CA VAL A 67 -1.61 -10.77 -14.33
C VAL A 67 -0.52 -11.08 -13.31
N ARG A 68 -0.48 -10.34 -12.20
CA ARG A 68 0.51 -10.49 -11.12
C ARG A 68 -0.14 -11.11 -9.89
N ALA A 69 0.59 -11.91 -9.12
CA ALA A 69 0.06 -12.33 -7.82
C ALA A 69 -0.06 -11.09 -6.91
N PRO A 70 -1.02 -11.03 -5.97
CA PRO A 70 -1.16 -9.91 -5.05
C PRO A 70 0.16 -9.61 -4.35
N ALA A 71 0.52 -8.34 -4.24
CA ALA A 71 1.80 -7.93 -3.67
C ALA A 71 1.88 -8.32 -2.19
N LEU A 72 2.95 -9.01 -1.82
CA LEU A 72 3.37 -9.08 -0.42
C LEU A 72 4.15 -7.81 -0.07
N VAL A 73 3.90 -7.32 1.13
CA VAL A 73 4.47 -6.08 1.63
C VAL A 73 5.25 -6.39 2.91
N LEU A 74 6.48 -5.92 2.96
CA LEU A 74 7.28 -5.89 4.18
C LEU A 74 6.92 -4.61 4.94
N ALA A 75 6.43 -4.77 6.17
CA ALA A 75 6.17 -3.66 7.08
C ALA A 75 7.23 -3.62 8.17
N LEU A 76 7.96 -2.51 8.27
CA LEU A 76 8.99 -2.25 9.26
C LEU A 76 8.54 -1.14 10.21
N ASN A 77 8.57 -1.40 11.52
CA ASN A 77 8.30 -0.38 12.52
C ASN A 77 9.16 -0.59 13.77
N ARG A 78 9.19 0.39 14.67
CA ARG A 78 9.72 0.19 16.02
C ARG A 78 8.59 -0.18 16.97
N ARG A 79 8.84 -1.12 17.88
CA ARG A 79 7.90 -1.50 18.96
C ARG A 79 7.54 -0.33 19.87
N ASP A 80 8.44 0.64 20.03
CA ASP A 80 8.25 1.83 20.86
C ASP A 80 7.76 3.06 20.08
N SER A 81 7.32 2.88 18.82
CA SER A 81 6.79 3.96 17.99
C SER A 81 5.26 3.95 17.93
N THR A 82 4.67 5.14 17.74
CA THR A 82 3.25 5.31 17.42
C THR A 82 3.03 5.75 15.97
N LEU A 83 4.12 5.75 15.18
CA LEU A 83 4.07 6.08 13.77
C LEU A 83 3.62 4.84 12.96
N PRO A 84 2.98 5.05 11.81
CA PRO A 84 2.71 3.97 10.86
C PRO A 84 4.00 3.23 10.49
N PRO A 85 3.90 1.94 10.13
CA PRO A 85 5.05 1.21 9.61
C PRO A 85 5.52 1.83 8.30
N MET A 86 6.80 1.65 8.02
CA MET A 86 7.33 1.79 6.68
C MET A 86 7.00 0.54 5.87
N LEU A 87 6.53 0.73 4.65
CA LEU A 87 6.15 -0.34 3.76
C LEU A 87 7.12 -0.43 2.60
N SER A 88 7.49 -1.66 2.24
CA SER A 88 8.23 -1.96 1.02
C SER A 88 7.58 -3.12 0.28
N ARG A 89 7.49 -2.99 -1.05
CA ARG A 89 6.96 -4.01 -1.93
C ARG A 89 7.99 -5.14 -2.10
N ILE A 90 7.59 -6.37 -1.78
CA ILE A 90 8.38 -7.55 -2.16
C ILE A 90 8.07 -7.86 -3.63
N SER A 91 9.09 -8.08 -4.47
CA SER A 91 8.86 -8.31 -5.91
C SER A 91 8.31 -9.71 -6.21
N PHE A 92 7.36 -9.82 -7.14
CA PHE A 92 6.72 -11.09 -7.50
C PHE A 92 6.75 -11.43 -8.98
N ALA A 93 6.69 -12.74 -9.23
CA ALA A 93 6.42 -13.32 -10.53
C ALA A 93 4.94 -13.19 -10.90
N ARG A 94 4.64 -13.31 -12.19
CA ARG A 94 3.26 -13.39 -12.72
C ARG A 94 2.45 -14.48 -12.01
N SER A 95 1.14 -14.27 -11.83
CA SER A 95 0.21 -15.20 -11.17
C SER A 95 0.36 -16.64 -11.66
N ARG A 96 0.41 -16.81 -12.99
CA ARG A 96 0.56 -18.13 -13.64
C ARG A 96 1.85 -18.86 -13.28
N THR A 97 2.93 -18.13 -13.00
CA THR A 97 4.21 -18.70 -12.60
C THR A 97 4.20 -19.04 -11.11
N ALA A 98 3.67 -18.15 -10.28
CA ALA A 98 3.53 -18.34 -8.84
C ALA A 98 2.61 -19.53 -8.51
N ALA A 99 1.57 -19.77 -9.31
CA ALA A 99 0.62 -20.86 -9.10
C ALA A 99 1.18 -22.28 -9.35
N LYS A 100 2.34 -22.40 -10.01
CA LYS A 100 2.90 -23.71 -10.42
C LYS A 100 3.87 -24.32 -9.42
N ARG A 101 4.43 -23.52 -8.52
CA ARG A 101 5.51 -23.93 -7.63
C ARG A 101 5.65 -22.95 -6.47
N ALA A 102 6.33 -23.40 -5.44
CA ALA A 102 6.77 -22.54 -4.35
C ALA A 102 7.54 -21.30 -4.88
N VAL A 103 7.17 -20.14 -4.34
CA VAL A 103 7.77 -18.84 -4.63
C VAL A 103 8.79 -18.54 -3.54
N ARG A 104 10.06 -18.49 -3.94
CA ARG A 104 11.12 -17.99 -3.04
C ARG A 104 11.08 -16.47 -3.03
N VAL A 105 10.93 -15.91 -1.85
CA VAL A 105 10.99 -14.47 -1.63
C VAL A 105 12.31 -14.11 -0.96
N SER A 106 12.88 -13.02 -1.41
CA SER A 106 14.03 -12.39 -0.78
C SER A 106 13.89 -10.89 -1.00
N THR A 107 13.86 -10.13 0.09
CA THR A 107 14.02 -8.68 0.03
C THR A 107 15.04 -8.22 1.06
N SER A 108 15.63 -7.08 0.79
CA SER A 108 16.63 -6.43 1.62
C SER A 108 16.30 -4.95 1.63
N GLU A 109 16.11 -4.41 2.83
CA GLU A 109 15.80 -3.01 3.05
C GLU A 109 16.85 -2.41 3.96
N ALA A 110 17.60 -1.44 3.43
CA ALA A 110 18.77 -0.89 4.09
C ALA A 110 18.65 0.60 4.36
N TRP A 111 19.25 1.06 5.45
CA TRP A 111 19.30 2.46 5.84
C TRP A 111 20.58 2.75 6.63
N THR A 112 20.96 4.03 6.67
CA THR A 112 22.04 4.54 7.51
C THR A 112 21.49 5.13 8.81
N CYS A 113 22.26 5.02 9.90
CA CYS A 113 21.87 5.56 11.20
C CYS A 113 23.06 5.78 12.13
N ARG A 114 22.91 6.73 13.06
CA ARG A 114 23.86 6.96 14.17
C ARG A 114 23.56 6.16 15.43
N SER A 115 22.35 5.62 15.53
CA SER A 115 21.87 4.87 16.69
C SER A 115 21.13 3.64 16.17
N PRO A 116 21.82 2.50 16.05
CA PRO A 116 21.26 1.31 15.45
C PRO A 116 20.08 0.80 16.28
N VAL A 117 19.04 0.33 15.60
CA VAL A 117 17.91 -0.36 16.23
C VAL A 117 18.34 -1.78 16.57
N THR A 118 17.97 -2.30 17.72
CA THR A 118 18.21 -3.70 18.09
C THR A 118 17.04 -4.58 17.63
N PRO A 119 17.24 -5.91 17.44
CA PRO A 119 16.18 -6.82 17.02
C PRO A 119 14.91 -6.77 17.90
N ASP A 120 15.07 -6.63 19.21
CA ASP A 120 13.97 -6.58 20.19
C ASP A 120 13.13 -5.29 20.08
N LEU A 121 13.69 -4.21 19.52
CA LEU A 121 12.99 -2.96 19.28
C LEU A 121 12.33 -2.90 17.90
N LEU A 122 12.64 -3.86 17.02
CA LEU A 122 12.11 -3.92 15.68
C LEU A 122 10.82 -4.75 15.64
N THR A 123 9.86 -4.29 14.83
CA THR A 123 8.69 -5.03 14.41
C THR A 123 8.81 -5.24 12.91
N VAL A 124 8.85 -6.51 12.50
CA VAL A 124 8.88 -6.92 11.10
C VAL A 124 7.60 -7.69 10.84
N ARG A 125 6.79 -7.25 9.86
CA ARG A 125 5.57 -7.95 9.47
C ARG A 125 5.58 -8.25 7.99
N LEU A 126 5.04 -9.42 7.63
CA LEU A 126 4.72 -9.77 6.25
C LEU A 126 3.21 -9.63 6.05
N LEU A 127 2.83 -8.68 5.20
CA LEU A 127 1.45 -8.34 4.87
C LEU A 127 1.18 -8.62 3.39
N ALA A 128 -0.08 -8.46 2.99
CA ALA A 128 -0.48 -8.47 1.59
C ALA A 128 -1.71 -7.56 1.40
N TYR A 129 -1.80 -6.96 0.22
CA TYR A 129 -2.90 -6.06 -0.17
C TYR A 129 -3.39 -6.43 -1.57
N ASP A 130 -4.66 -6.12 -1.85
CA ASP A 130 -5.21 -6.25 -3.20
C ASP A 130 -4.63 -5.20 -4.13
N LEU A 131 -4.53 -3.98 -3.62
CA LEU A 131 -4.17 -2.79 -4.35
C LEU A 131 -3.15 -2.01 -3.54
N GLU A 132 -2.14 -1.48 -4.20
CA GLU A 132 -1.12 -0.70 -3.51
C GLU A 132 -0.51 0.36 -4.43
N ASP A 133 -0.11 1.48 -3.83
CA ASP A 133 0.88 2.39 -4.39
C ASP A 133 1.90 2.70 -3.29
N LEU A 134 3.00 1.94 -3.29
CA LEU A 134 4.10 2.12 -2.36
C LEU A 134 5.24 2.86 -3.04
N ASP A 135 5.32 4.16 -2.77
CA ASP A 135 6.44 5.03 -3.11
C ASP A 135 7.20 5.46 -1.86
N GLY A 136 8.43 5.89 -2.06
CA GLY A 136 9.31 6.38 -1.01
C GLY A 136 10.54 5.53 -0.73
N GLU A 137 11.49 6.16 -0.05
CA GLU A 137 12.76 5.58 0.33
C GLU A 137 12.61 4.80 1.64
N VAL A 138 13.28 3.66 1.71
CA VAL A 138 13.40 2.93 2.96
C VAL A 138 14.39 3.64 3.88
N VAL A 139 13.88 4.11 5.01
CA VAL A 139 14.63 4.81 6.06
C VAL A 139 14.59 4.01 7.37
N ALA A 140 15.45 4.40 8.31
CA ALA A 140 15.44 3.82 9.64
C ALA A 140 14.03 3.89 10.27
N PRO A 141 13.50 2.79 10.83
CA PRO A 141 12.24 2.81 11.56
C PRO A 141 12.24 3.94 12.60
N LEU A 142 11.28 4.85 12.48
CA LEU A 142 11.30 6.11 13.20
C LEU A 142 10.68 5.96 14.58
N ARG A 143 11.34 6.53 15.60
CA ARG A 143 10.79 6.60 16.96
C ARG A 143 9.83 7.78 17.14
N ARG A 144 10.15 8.91 16.50
CA ARG A 144 9.43 10.17 16.60
C ARG A 144 9.50 10.90 15.27
N ALA A 145 8.42 11.58 14.94
CA ALA A 145 8.30 12.45 13.78
C ALA A 145 7.30 13.56 14.12
N ARG A 146 7.40 14.69 13.42
CA ARG A 146 6.44 15.79 13.55
C ARG A 146 5.19 15.42 12.77
N ARG A 147 4.06 15.18 13.46
CA ARG A 147 2.79 14.90 12.79
C ARG A 147 2.30 16.11 12.02
N VAL A 148 1.78 15.86 10.83
CA VAL A 148 1.04 16.83 10.00
C VAL A 148 -0.43 16.41 10.01
N PRO A 149 -1.38 17.28 10.38
CA PRO A 149 -2.80 16.96 10.35
C PRO A 149 -3.24 16.50 8.96
N VAL A 150 -3.99 15.40 8.91
CA VAL A 150 -4.58 14.88 7.68
C VAL A 150 -6.09 15.04 7.75
N ARG A 151 -6.68 15.56 6.67
CA ARG A 151 -8.13 15.59 6.45
C ARG A 151 -8.45 14.69 5.28
N VAL A 152 -9.38 13.76 5.48
CA VAL A 152 -9.95 12.95 4.39
C VAL A 152 -11.27 13.59 3.97
N VAL A 153 -11.46 13.74 2.66
CA VAL A 153 -12.70 14.21 2.03
C VAL A 153 -13.10 13.16 1.00
N ASP A 154 -14.38 12.85 0.95
CA ASP A 154 -14.94 11.96 -0.06
C ASP A 154 -15.67 12.81 -1.10
N ASP A 155 -15.08 12.93 -2.29
CA ASP A 155 -15.58 13.71 -3.43
C ASP A 155 -16.09 12.78 -4.54
N THR A 156 -16.29 11.49 -4.26
CA THR A 156 -16.83 10.52 -5.23
C THR A 156 -18.31 10.76 -5.48
N ASP A 157 -18.72 10.59 -6.74
CA ASP A 157 -20.14 10.56 -7.14
C ASP A 157 -20.69 9.12 -7.20
N LEU A 158 -19.84 8.11 -6.96
CA LEU A 158 -20.22 6.70 -7.02
C LEU A 158 -21.21 6.33 -5.91
N LEU A 159 -22.31 5.67 -6.30
CA LEU A 159 -23.29 5.15 -5.35
C LEU A 159 -22.88 3.78 -4.82
N SER A 160 -22.18 3.02 -5.65
CA SER A 160 -21.98 1.59 -5.46
C SER A 160 -20.64 1.23 -4.85
N VAL A 161 -19.67 2.14 -4.81
CA VAL A 161 -18.33 1.89 -4.26
C VAL A 161 -17.94 3.03 -3.34
N SER A 162 -17.40 2.68 -2.16
CA SER A 162 -16.90 3.66 -1.20
C SER A 162 -15.56 3.21 -0.61
N ALA A 163 -14.55 4.08 -0.68
CA ALA A 163 -13.28 3.87 -0.01
C ALA A 163 -13.42 4.11 1.50
N ARG A 164 -13.16 3.09 2.31
CA ARG A 164 -13.09 3.22 3.76
C ARG A 164 -11.65 3.35 4.19
N VAL A 165 -11.26 4.59 4.50
CA VAL A 165 -9.95 4.91 5.04
C VAL A 165 -9.88 4.51 6.51
N ALA A 166 -9.09 3.47 6.81
CA ALA A 166 -8.87 2.97 8.16
C ALA A 166 -7.82 3.82 8.88
N THR A 167 -6.73 4.13 8.17
CA THR A 167 -5.66 5.00 8.66
C THR A 167 -5.41 6.10 7.63
N ALA A 168 -5.31 7.34 8.10
CA ALA A 168 -4.75 8.45 7.33
C ALA A 168 -3.78 9.22 8.21
N SER A 169 -2.53 9.29 7.79
CA SER A 169 -1.48 9.88 8.61
C SER A 169 -0.40 10.52 7.77
N ALA A 170 0.12 11.64 8.26
CA ALA A 170 1.21 12.35 7.63
C ALA A 170 2.20 12.79 8.70
N PHE A 171 3.50 12.70 8.39
CA PHE A 171 4.53 13.12 9.31
C PHE A 171 5.80 13.57 8.58
N VAL A 172 6.43 14.58 9.14
CA VAL A 172 7.75 15.08 8.72
C VAL A 172 8.81 14.53 9.65
N PHE A 173 9.88 14.01 9.06
CA PHE A 173 11.00 13.43 9.77
C PHE A 173 12.33 13.76 9.09
N PRO A 174 13.41 13.87 9.87
CA PRO A 174 14.73 14.07 9.30
C PRO A 174 15.29 12.74 8.77
N THR A 175 15.92 12.78 7.60
CA THR A 175 16.90 11.79 7.13
C THR A 175 18.32 12.34 7.33
N GLU A 176 19.36 11.70 6.78
CA GLU A 176 20.74 12.20 6.91
C GLU A 176 20.94 13.54 6.20
N ASP A 177 20.28 13.72 5.05
CA ASP A 177 20.53 14.86 4.17
C ASP A 177 19.37 15.86 4.13
N VAL A 178 18.12 15.41 4.32
CA VAL A 178 16.92 16.25 4.09
C VAL A 178 15.82 15.96 5.11
N GLU A 179 14.81 16.82 5.19
CA GLU A 179 13.55 16.48 5.86
C GLU A 179 12.58 15.89 4.83
N ARG A 180 11.97 14.75 5.16
CA ARG A 180 10.98 14.09 4.31
C ARG A 180 9.59 14.21 4.93
N LEU A 181 8.58 14.42 4.11
CA LEU A 181 7.17 14.26 4.45
C LEU A 181 6.73 12.89 3.94
N ARG A 182 6.21 12.02 4.83
CA ARG A 182 5.52 10.80 4.41
C ARG A 182 4.03 10.93 4.66
N VAL A 183 3.23 10.47 3.70
CA VAL A 183 1.79 10.24 3.83
C VAL A 183 1.55 8.74 3.75
N HIS A 184 0.83 8.20 4.73
CA HIS A 184 0.41 6.80 4.78
C HIS A 184 -1.10 6.73 4.89
N LEU A 185 -1.70 5.99 3.96
CA LEU A 185 -3.13 5.72 3.90
C LEU A 185 -3.33 4.19 3.78
N ASP A 186 -4.26 3.63 4.53
CA ASP A 186 -4.70 2.26 4.30
C ASP A 186 -6.18 2.09 4.61
N GLY A 187 -6.77 1.05 4.02
CA GLY A 187 -8.18 0.81 4.16
C GLY A 187 -8.69 -0.36 3.36
N TRP A 188 -10.00 -0.32 3.09
CA TRP A 188 -10.69 -1.28 2.23
C TRP A 188 -11.75 -0.56 1.40
N TYR A 189 -12.15 -1.13 0.26
CA TYR A 189 -13.36 -0.66 -0.43
C TYR A 189 -14.58 -1.44 0.04
N ARG A 190 -15.71 -0.75 0.16
CA ARG A 190 -17.02 -1.38 0.29
C ARG A 190 -17.76 -1.19 -1.01
N PHE A 191 -18.48 -2.21 -1.44
CA PHE A 191 -19.38 -2.10 -2.56
C PHE A 191 -20.81 -2.43 -2.15
N GLY A 192 -21.75 -1.82 -2.88
CA GLY A 192 -23.19 -1.93 -2.70
C GLY A 192 -23.76 -3.17 -3.36
N THR A 193 -25.04 -3.08 -3.68
CA THR A 193 -25.80 -4.11 -4.35
C THR A 193 -25.44 -4.22 -5.83
N PHE A 194 -25.84 -5.32 -6.46
CA PHE A 194 -25.71 -5.52 -7.90
C PHE A 194 -26.35 -4.37 -8.70
N GLU A 195 -27.53 -3.90 -8.30
CA GLU A 195 -28.24 -2.81 -9.02
C GLU A 195 -27.51 -1.47 -8.89
N GLU A 196 -26.91 -1.18 -7.74
CA GLU A 196 -26.07 0.02 -7.56
C GLU A 196 -24.82 -0.08 -8.46
N LEU A 197 -24.09 -1.21 -8.43
CA LEU A 197 -22.91 -1.44 -9.27
C LEU A 197 -23.22 -1.34 -10.77
N LYS A 198 -24.37 -1.89 -11.17
CA LYS A 198 -24.85 -1.80 -12.55
C LYS A 198 -25.18 -0.37 -12.96
N THR A 199 -25.75 0.42 -12.05
CA THR A 199 -26.05 1.84 -12.30
C THR A 199 -24.77 2.61 -12.54
N ASP A 200 -23.77 2.48 -11.67
CA ASP A 200 -22.48 3.16 -11.83
C ASP A 200 -21.76 2.70 -13.12
N HIS A 201 -21.82 1.42 -13.45
CA HIS A 201 -21.27 0.89 -14.71
C HIS A 201 -21.91 1.54 -15.95
N LEU A 202 -23.24 1.65 -15.98
CA LEU A 202 -23.97 2.27 -17.09
C LEU A 202 -23.68 3.77 -17.20
N VAL A 203 -23.57 4.47 -16.07
CA VAL A 203 -23.18 5.89 -16.05
C VAL A 203 -21.77 6.06 -16.62
N GLY A 204 -20.81 5.21 -16.21
CA GLY A 204 -19.45 5.21 -16.76
C GLY A 204 -19.43 5.00 -18.28
N GLN A 205 -20.16 4.00 -18.80
CA GLN A 205 -20.26 3.78 -20.26
C GLN A 205 -20.78 5.00 -21.02
N LEU A 206 -21.79 5.69 -20.46
CA LEU A 206 -22.34 6.90 -21.06
C LEU A 206 -21.31 8.05 -21.08
N ARG A 207 -20.50 8.21 -20.01
CA ARG A 207 -19.43 9.20 -19.94
C ARG A 207 -18.33 8.92 -20.98
N GLU A 208 -17.98 7.67 -21.21
CA GLU A 208 -17.00 7.25 -22.21
C GLU A 208 -17.49 7.36 -23.67
N GLY A 209 -18.74 7.79 -23.90
CA GLY A 209 -19.34 7.87 -25.24
C GLY A 209 -19.65 6.51 -25.86
N SER A 210 -19.61 5.44 -25.05
CA SER A 210 -20.01 4.10 -25.46
C SER A 210 -21.55 4.00 -25.44
N SER A 211 -22.15 3.52 -26.53
CA SER A 211 -23.59 3.21 -26.51
C SER A 211 -23.80 1.98 -25.62
N PRO A 212 -24.59 2.05 -24.54
CA PRO A 212 -24.86 0.87 -23.72
C PRO A 212 -25.50 -0.19 -24.61
N GLY A 213 -24.83 -1.34 -24.73
CA GLY A 213 -25.33 -2.45 -25.53
C GLY A 213 -26.71 -2.87 -25.01
N ARG A 214 -27.63 -3.23 -25.92
CA ARG A 214 -29.00 -3.66 -25.56
C ARG A 214 -29.05 -4.82 -24.55
N ASP A 215 -27.94 -5.54 -24.37
CA ASP A 215 -27.82 -6.71 -23.49
C ASP A 215 -26.92 -6.44 -22.26
N ALA A 216 -26.74 -5.19 -21.82
CA ALA A 216 -25.92 -4.84 -20.65
C ALA A 216 -26.35 -5.53 -19.34
N ALA A 217 -27.54 -6.15 -19.30
CA ALA A 217 -28.00 -6.95 -18.18
C ALA A 217 -27.42 -8.38 -18.13
N ASP A 218 -26.94 -8.92 -19.25
CA ASP A 218 -26.57 -10.35 -19.40
C ASP A 218 -25.04 -10.58 -19.55
N VAL A 219 -24.24 -9.53 -19.44
CA VAL A 219 -22.78 -9.58 -19.62
C VAL A 219 -22.07 -9.27 -18.31
N ALA A 220 -20.99 -10.01 -18.02
CA ALA A 220 -20.14 -9.71 -16.88
C ALA A 220 -19.48 -8.34 -17.10
N PHE A 221 -19.41 -7.53 -16.05
CA PHE A 221 -18.87 -6.18 -16.12
C PHE A 221 -17.99 -5.88 -14.92
N GLU A 222 -17.31 -4.74 -14.99
CA GLU A 222 -16.42 -4.26 -13.95
C GLU A 222 -16.74 -2.81 -13.62
N VAL A 223 -16.65 -2.46 -12.34
CA VAL A 223 -16.78 -1.08 -11.85
C VAL A 223 -15.43 -0.63 -11.32
N ALA A 224 -14.93 0.52 -11.78
CA ALA A 224 -13.67 1.06 -11.31
C ALA A 224 -13.76 1.44 -9.83
N LEU A 225 -12.71 1.14 -9.06
CA LEU A 225 -12.57 1.59 -7.69
C LEU A 225 -12.04 3.05 -7.68
N PRO A 226 -12.52 3.92 -6.78
CA PRO A 226 -12.04 5.29 -6.72
C PRO A 226 -10.57 5.35 -6.31
N GLY A 227 -9.86 6.38 -6.76
CA GLY A 227 -8.47 6.63 -6.36
C GLY A 227 -8.36 7.78 -5.36
N PHE A 228 -7.16 8.36 -5.26
CA PHE A 228 -6.88 9.41 -4.29
C PHE A 228 -6.16 10.60 -4.92
N GLU A 229 -6.54 11.81 -4.56
CA GLU A 229 -5.72 13.00 -4.74
C GLU A 229 -5.17 13.44 -3.38
N VAL A 230 -3.85 13.52 -3.27
CA VAL A 230 -3.15 13.96 -2.05
C VAL A 230 -2.63 15.37 -2.26
N GLU A 231 -3.15 16.33 -1.51
CA GLU A 231 -2.71 17.73 -1.51
C GLU A 231 -1.95 18.03 -0.23
N VAL A 232 -0.72 18.54 -0.35
CA VAL A 232 0.07 19.05 0.79
C VAL A 232 -0.05 20.57 0.81
N LEU A 233 -0.50 21.13 1.94
CA LEU A 233 -0.76 22.56 2.09
C LEU A 233 0.10 23.20 3.18
N ASP A 234 0.40 24.48 2.98
CA ASP A 234 1.02 25.32 4.01
C ASP A 234 0.00 25.90 5.00
N ALA A 235 0.47 26.74 5.93
CA ALA A 235 -0.37 27.35 6.96
C ALA A 235 -1.39 28.38 6.42
N THR A 236 -1.19 28.90 5.21
CA THR A 236 -2.09 29.83 4.54
C THR A 236 -3.16 29.13 3.71
N GLY A 237 -3.00 27.82 3.49
CA GLY A 237 -3.85 27.02 2.61
C GLY A 237 -3.37 27.00 1.16
N PHE A 238 -2.15 27.44 0.88
CA PHE A 238 -1.52 27.29 -0.42
C PHE A 238 -1.09 25.84 -0.64
N ILE A 239 -1.40 25.29 -1.82
CA ILE A 239 -1.00 23.92 -2.20
C ILE A 239 0.48 23.93 -2.56
N LEU A 240 1.29 23.22 -1.80
CA LEU A 240 2.73 23.06 -2.01
C LEU A 240 3.02 22.01 -3.09
N VAL A 241 2.27 20.91 -3.08
CA VAL A 241 2.34 19.82 -4.05
C VAL A 241 1.01 19.05 -4.03
N SER A 242 0.64 18.48 -5.18
CA SER A 242 -0.44 17.50 -5.29
C SER A 242 0.01 16.26 -6.06
N ARG A 243 -0.58 15.11 -5.77
CA ARG A 243 -0.39 13.86 -6.52
C ARG A 243 -1.71 13.13 -6.67
N SER A 244 -2.01 12.72 -7.90
CA SER A 244 -3.06 11.76 -8.25
C SER A 244 -2.53 10.33 -8.09
N ILE A 245 -3.29 9.49 -7.41
CA ILE A 245 -2.93 8.11 -7.07
C ILE A 245 -4.04 7.20 -7.59
N GLU A 246 -3.74 6.53 -8.69
CA GLU A 246 -4.60 5.50 -9.28
C GLU A 246 -4.15 4.11 -8.81
N LEU A 247 -5.02 3.43 -8.07
CA LEU A 247 -4.79 2.04 -7.68
C LEU A 247 -5.20 1.02 -8.75
N HIS A 248 -5.84 1.49 -9.83
CA HIS A 248 -6.33 0.71 -10.98
C HIS A 248 -7.18 -0.52 -10.60
N GLY A 249 -7.82 -0.48 -9.43
CA GLY A 249 -8.65 -1.58 -8.96
C GLY A 249 -10.03 -1.59 -9.61
N ARG A 250 -10.62 -2.78 -9.78
CA ARG A 250 -11.99 -2.95 -10.31
C ARG A 250 -12.77 -3.99 -9.52
N VAL A 251 -14.06 -3.77 -9.35
CA VAL A 251 -15.00 -4.75 -8.77
C VAL A 251 -15.54 -5.63 -9.89
N PRO A 252 -15.22 -6.94 -9.92
CA PRO A 252 -15.76 -7.83 -10.94
C PRO A 252 -17.20 -8.24 -10.59
N VAL A 253 -18.11 -8.14 -11.57
CA VAL A 253 -19.52 -8.52 -11.43
C VAL A 253 -19.86 -9.60 -12.44
N GLY A 254 -20.37 -10.73 -11.95
CA GLY A 254 -20.75 -11.88 -12.77
C GLY A 254 -22.11 -11.72 -13.46
N ARG A 255 -22.32 -12.50 -14.53
CA ARG A 255 -23.59 -12.52 -15.29
C ARG A 255 -24.80 -12.90 -14.44
N ASP A 256 -24.61 -13.78 -13.46
CA ASP A 256 -25.67 -14.27 -12.57
C ASP A 256 -25.83 -13.41 -11.31
N THR A 257 -25.53 -12.11 -11.39
CA THR A 257 -25.49 -11.17 -10.24
C THR A 257 -24.45 -11.51 -9.17
N THR A 258 -23.50 -12.41 -9.49
CA THR A 258 -22.43 -12.82 -8.58
C THR A 258 -21.53 -11.64 -8.24
N LEU A 259 -21.34 -11.40 -6.94
CA LEU A 259 -20.44 -10.38 -6.39
C LEU A 259 -19.25 -11.04 -5.66
N PRO A 260 -18.12 -10.33 -5.50
CA PRO A 260 -17.01 -10.78 -4.67
C PRO A 260 -17.47 -11.02 -3.23
N THR A 261 -16.96 -12.08 -2.60
CA THR A 261 -17.35 -12.43 -1.22
C THR A 261 -16.54 -11.70 -0.16
N ARG A 262 -15.44 -11.07 -0.55
CA ARG A 262 -14.59 -10.25 0.33
C ARG A 262 -14.44 -8.82 -0.17
N LEU A 263 -13.93 -7.97 0.71
CA LEU A 263 -13.63 -6.58 0.40
C LEU A 263 -12.16 -6.42 0.02
N PRO A 264 -11.83 -5.67 -1.05
CA PRO A 264 -10.44 -5.42 -1.40
C PRO A 264 -9.79 -4.50 -0.37
N ARG A 265 -8.59 -4.86 0.06
CA ARG A 265 -7.73 -4.04 0.92
C ARG A 265 -6.75 -3.26 0.08
N TRP A 266 -6.53 -2.01 0.48
CA TRP A 266 -5.61 -1.13 -0.22
C TRP A 266 -4.66 -0.42 0.74
N VAL A 267 -3.51 -0.01 0.21
CA VAL A 267 -2.53 0.78 0.93
C VAL A 267 -1.82 1.75 0.00
N VAL A 268 -1.55 2.94 0.50
CA VAL A 268 -0.79 3.97 -0.20
C VAL A 268 0.25 4.51 0.76
N GLN A 269 1.49 4.57 0.29
CA GLN A 269 2.57 5.26 0.96
C GLN A 269 3.23 6.18 -0.06
N ASP A 270 3.38 7.45 0.31
CA ASP A 270 4.03 8.43 -0.55
C ASP A 270 4.95 9.34 0.25
N GLU A 271 5.99 9.86 -0.41
CA GLU A 271 7.03 10.66 0.20
C GLU A 271 7.48 11.84 -0.65
N TRP A 272 7.74 12.96 0.02
CA TRP A 272 8.29 14.17 -0.60
C TRP A 272 9.48 14.69 0.18
N ASP A 273 10.46 15.24 -0.53
CA ASP A 273 11.51 16.07 0.07
C ASP A 273 10.92 17.44 0.43
N VAL A 274 10.89 17.76 1.72
CA VAL A 274 10.34 19.02 2.23
C VAL A 274 11.15 20.22 1.74
N THR A 275 12.43 20.04 1.44
CA THR A 275 13.32 21.11 0.97
C THR A 275 13.04 21.51 -0.48
N GLU A 276 12.38 20.64 -1.25
CA GLU A 276 11.96 20.91 -2.63
C GLU A 276 10.60 21.63 -2.70
N LEU A 277 9.87 21.70 -1.58
CA LEU A 277 8.58 22.37 -1.52
C LEU A 277 8.73 23.90 -1.43
N ALA A 278 7.79 24.62 -2.02
CA ALA A 278 7.76 26.10 -1.99
C ALA A 278 7.48 26.71 -0.59
N GLY A 279 7.32 25.88 0.44
CA GLY A 279 6.97 26.27 1.80
C GLY A 279 6.92 25.07 2.74
N SER A 280 6.51 25.27 4.00
CA SER A 280 6.51 24.21 5.01
C SER A 280 5.15 23.48 5.09
N PRO A 281 5.13 22.14 5.07
CA PRO A 281 3.90 21.36 5.24
C PRO A 281 3.23 21.61 6.60
N ALA A 282 1.99 22.08 6.54
CA ALA A 282 1.14 22.36 7.70
C ALA A 282 -0.11 21.49 7.75
N ARG A 283 -0.61 21.01 6.60
CA ARG A 283 -1.77 20.11 6.50
C ARG A 283 -1.66 19.23 5.26
N VAL A 284 -2.24 18.04 5.30
CA VAL A 284 -2.50 17.21 4.13
C VAL A 284 -4.01 17.03 3.95
N THR A 285 -4.51 17.23 2.74
CA THR A 285 -5.87 16.84 2.34
C THR A 285 -5.77 15.60 1.45
N VAL A 286 -6.55 14.58 1.76
CA VAL A 286 -6.69 13.39 0.94
C VAL A 286 -8.13 13.40 0.43
N ARG A 287 -8.28 13.45 -0.90
CA ARG A 287 -9.58 13.40 -1.56
C ARG A 287 -9.76 12.03 -2.16
N VAL A 288 -10.86 11.37 -1.85
CA VAL A 288 -11.31 10.17 -2.56
C VAL A 288 -12.09 10.67 -3.78
N VAL A 289 -11.68 10.25 -4.97
CA VAL A 289 -12.22 10.75 -6.24
C VAL A 289 -12.52 9.59 -7.19
N ASP A 290 -13.49 9.80 -8.09
CA ASP A 290 -13.83 8.84 -9.13
C ASP A 290 -12.60 8.55 -10.00
N ALA A 291 -12.44 7.30 -10.46
CA ALA A 291 -11.29 6.92 -11.29
C ALA A 291 -11.22 7.68 -12.62
N ASP A 292 -12.35 8.17 -13.13
CA ASP A 292 -12.44 8.94 -14.38
C ASP A 292 -11.93 10.38 -14.22
N ASP A 293 -11.77 10.86 -12.98
CA ASP A 293 -11.33 12.23 -12.65
C ASP A 293 -9.83 12.33 -12.32
N LEU A 294 -9.09 11.21 -12.37
CA LEU A 294 -7.64 11.12 -12.14
C LEU A 294 -6.84 11.13 -13.44
#